data_AF-A0A835I3Y4-F1
#
_entry.id   AF-A0A835I3Y4-F1
#
_cell.length_a   1.000
_cell.length_b   1.000
_cell.length_c   1.000
_cell.angle_alpha   90.00
_cell.angle_beta   90.00
_cell.angle_gamma   90.00
#
_symmetry.space_group_name_H-M   'P 1'
#
loop_
_entity.id
_entity.type
_entity.pdbx_description
1 polymer ?
#
loop_
_entity_poly.entity_id
_entity_poly.type
_entity_poly.pdbx_seq_one_letter_code
_entity_poly.pdbx_strand_id
1 'polypeptide(L)'
;MVSCPTPFFRDSKNSLILFEEMGDNPSQVNFQTIVVGSTCGRVYEGKTLELSCQKKGQTISTINFGSFGDPQGTCRSFVKGSCESTNSISTVEKACVGQESCSIEASEEILGTLSHCGSDLTKSLAVEIVC
;
A
#
# COMPACT_ATOMS: atom_id res chain seq x y z
N MET A 1 -47.73 12.07 -4.24
CA MET A 1 -47.01 11.30 -5.27
C MET A 1 -45.53 11.59 -5.10
N VAL A 2 -44.79 10.63 -4.56
CA VAL A 2 -43.36 10.77 -4.24
C VAL A 2 -42.56 10.43 -5.49
N SER A 3 -41.77 11.38 -5.99
CA SER A 3 -40.75 11.10 -7.01
C SER A 3 -39.41 11.06 -6.29
N CYS A 4 -38.95 9.86 -5.97
CA CYS A 4 -37.64 9.61 -5.39
C CYS A 4 -36.60 9.60 -6.52
N PRO A 5 -35.60 10.50 -6.53
CA PRO A 5 -34.49 10.36 -7.45
C PRO A 5 -33.58 9.23 -6.97
N THR A 6 -33.36 8.25 -7.83
CA THR A 6 -32.46 7.13 -7.64
C THR A 6 -31.00 7.60 -7.45
N PRO A 7 -30.32 7.22 -6.35
CA PRO A 7 -28.87 7.40 -6.26
C PRO A 7 -28.17 6.32 -7.07
N PHE A 8 -27.41 6.74 -8.07
CA PHE A 8 -26.51 5.89 -8.83
C PHE A 8 -25.21 5.70 -8.03
N PHE A 9 -25.02 4.52 -7.45
CA PHE A 9 -23.79 4.14 -6.74
C PHE A 9 -22.79 3.49 -7.71
N ARG A 10 -21.55 3.98 -7.71
CA ARG A 10 -20.36 3.20 -8.09
C ARG A 10 -19.32 3.31 -6.97
N ASP A 11 -18.86 2.13 -6.56
CA ASP A 11 -17.89 1.77 -5.51
C ASP A 11 -16.81 2.84 -5.25
N SER A 12 -16.53 3.29 -4.02
CA SER A 12 -16.08 2.48 -2.89
C SER A 12 -16.58 3.02 -1.54
N LYS A 13 -16.91 2.10 -0.63
CA LYS A 13 -17.66 2.34 0.62
C LYS A 13 -16.83 3.08 1.67
N ASN A 14 -17.23 4.31 2.01
CA ASN A 14 -17.13 4.80 3.38
C ASN A 14 -18.33 5.72 3.69
N SER A 15 -19.53 5.15 3.76
CA SER A 15 -20.72 5.92 4.14
C SER A 15 -20.87 5.90 5.67
N LEU A 16 -20.50 7.00 6.32
CA LEU A 16 -21.00 7.29 7.67
C LEU A 16 -22.44 7.79 7.53
N ILE A 17 -23.40 6.97 7.92
CA ILE A 17 -24.81 7.37 8.01
C ILE A 17 -24.99 7.99 9.39
N LEU A 18 -25.09 9.32 9.46
CA LEU A 18 -25.43 10.04 10.68
C LEU A 18 -26.95 10.19 10.74
N PHE A 19 -27.60 9.51 11.67
CA PHE A 19 -28.98 9.82 12.01
C PHE A 19 -28.96 10.95 13.05
N GLU A 20 -29.26 12.18 12.62
CA GLU A 20 -29.57 13.28 13.54
C GLU A 20 -30.92 13.00 14.20
N GLU A 21 -30.90 12.38 15.38
CA GLU A 21 -32.02 12.39 16.32
C GLU A 21 -32.04 13.74 17.07
N MET A 22 -33.24 14.24 17.32
CA MET A 22 -33.54 15.66 17.56
C MET A 22 -32.61 16.41 18.54
N GLY A 23 -32.01 17.51 18.05
CA GLY A 23 -31.84 18.74 18.83
C GLY A 23 -30.64 18.83 19.77
N ASP A 24 -29.42 18.45 19.33
CA ASP A 24 -28.19 18.74 20.06
C ASP A 24 -27.17 19.50 19.19
N ASN A 25 -26.40 20.41 19.78
CA ASN A 25 -25.47 21.29 19.08
C ASN A 25 -24.27 20.47 18.55
N PRO A 26 -24.06 20.33 17.22
CA PRO A 26 -23.08 19.39 16.64
C PRO A 26 -21.61 19.86 16.75
N SER A 27 -21.25 20.63 17.78
CA SER A 27 -19.92 21.22 17.95
C SER A 27 -18.90 20.33 18.70
N GLN A 28 -19.28 19.12 19.14
CA GLN A 28 -18.40 18.22 19.92
C GLN A 28 -17.99 16.91 19.23
N VAL A 29 -18.26 16.76 17.92
CA VAL A 29 -17.81 15.58 17.18
C VAL A 29 -16.43 15.81 16.57
N ASN A 30 -15.38 15.38 17.27
CA ASN A 30 -14.02 15.33 16.73
C ASN A 30 -13.87 14.08 15.85
N PHE A 31 -14.17 14.22 14.56
CA PHE A 31 -13.86 13.19 13.58
C PHE A 31 -12.34 13.21 13.29
N GLN A 32 -11.58 12.36 13.98
CA GLN A 32 -10.24 12.00 13.52
C GLN A 32 -10.39 11.13 12.28
N THR A 33 -10.28 11.72 11.10
CA THR A 33 -10.00 10.95 9.88
C THR A 33 -8.66 10.26 10.10
N ILE A 34 -8.68 8.93 10.25
CA ILE A 34 -7.48 8.10 10.20
C ILE A 34 -6.99 8.17 8.75
N VAL A 35 -6.14 9.15 8.44
CA VAL A 35 -5.34 9.09 7.22
C VAL A 35 -4.40 7.92 7.45
N VAL A 36 -4.73 6.77 6.88
CA VAL A 36 -3.85 5.61 6.84
C VAL A 36 -2.53 6.08 6.24
N GLY A 37 -1.45 6.03 7.02
CA GLY A 37 -0.16 6.57 6.64
C GLY A 37 0.49 5.62 5.66
N SER A 38 0.29 5.79 4.36
CA SER A 38 0.99 4.97 3.37
C SER A 38 2.35 5.57 3.01
N THR A 39 3.39 4.75 3.17
CA THR A 39 4.77 5.03 2.75
C THR A 39 5.13 4.04 1.65
N CYS A 40 6.00 4.44 0.73
CA CYS A 40 6.35 3.67 -0.44
C CYS A 40 7.82 3.86 -0.77
N GLY A 41 8.37 2.98 -1.60
CA GLY A 41 9.66 3.22 -2.21
C GLY A 41 9.96 2.29 -3.35
N ARG A 42 10.96 2.66 -4.15
CA ARG A 42 11.45 1.90 -5.29
C ARG A 42 12.97 1.95 -5.30
N VAL A 43 13.60 0.80 -5.49
CA VAL A 43 15.04 0.70 -5.72
C VAL A 43 15.35 -0.29 -6.83
N TYR A 44 16.46 -0.10 -7.51
CA TYR A 44 16.95 -1.04 -8.53
C TYR A 44 17.61 -2.27 -7.89
N GLU A 45 17.76 -3.35 -8.65
CA GLU A 45 18.47 -4.55 -8.22
C GLU A 45 19.88 -4.22 -7.68
N GLY A 46 20.28 -4.91 -6.61
CA GLY A 46 21.55 -4.67 -5.90
C GLY A 46 21.53 -3.45 -4.97
N LYS A 47 20.36 -2.86 -4.70
CA LYS A 47 20.17 -1.79 -3.71
C LYS A 47 19.22 -2.22 -2.61
N THR A 48 19.38 -1.62 -1.43
CA THR A 48 18.51 -1.85 -0.28
C THR A 48 17.42 -0.79 -0.23
N LEU A 49 16.16 -1.23 -0.16
CA LEU A 49 14.99 -0.39 0.09
C LEU A 49 14.75 -0.32 1.60
N GLU A 50 14.74 0.89 2.15
CA GLU A 50 14.40 1.13 3.56
C GLU A 50 13.06 1.85 3.65
N LEU A 51 12.16 1.33 4.48
CA LEU A 51 10.82 1.87 4.71
C LEU A 51 10.58 2.01 6.21
N SER A 52 9.89 3.08 6.60
CA SER A 52 9.55 3.35 8.00
C SER A 52 8.24 4.12 8.12
N CYS A 53 7.56 3.92 9.25
CA CYS A 53 6.40 4.72 9.61
C CYS A 53 6.85 6.10 10.12
N GLN A 54 6.18 7.15 9.65
CA GLN A 54 6.55 8.53 10.00
C GLN A 54 6.29 8.85 11.47
N LYS A 55 5.31 8.18 12.09
CA LYS A 55 4.95 8.38 13.49
C LYS A 55 5.72 7.41 14.37
N LYS A 56 6.37 7.93 15.40
CA LYS A 56 7.08 7.14 16.41
C LYS A 56 6.14 6.17 17.13
N GLY A 57 6.52 4.90 17.26
CA GLY A 57 5.70 3.85 17.87
C GLY A 57 4.59 3.32 16.97
N GLN A 58 4.51 3.76 15.71
CA GLN A 58 3.61 3.17 14.72
C GLN A 58 4.37 2.08 13.96
N THR A 59 3.72 0.93 13.80
CA THR A 59 4.26 -0.20 13.07
C THR A 59 3.56 -0.36 11.72
N ILE A 60 4.24 -1.05 10.82
CA ILE A 60 3.71 -1.43 9.51
C ILE A 60 2.60 -2.45 9.75
N SER A 61 1.37 -2.04 9.47
CA SER A 61 0.18 -2.87 9.65
C SER A 61 0.00 -3.86 8.49
N THR A 62 0.24 -3.42 7.25
CA THR A 62 0.02 -4.24 6.06
C THR A 62 0.88 -3.76 4.89
N ILE A 63 1.14 -4.64 3.92
CA ILE A 63 1.76 -4.29 2.64
C ILE A 63 0.65 -4.06 1.62
N ASN A 64 0.51 -2.84 1.11
CA ASN A 64 -0.49 -2.51 0.09
C ASN A 64 -0.06 -2.97 -1.31
N PHE A 65 1.25 -2.92 -1.57
CA PHE A 65 1.84 -3.37 -2.82
C PHE A 65 3.26 -3.87 -2.60
N GLY A 66 3.66 -4.92 -3.29
CA GLY A 66 5.04 -5.38 -3.36
C GLY A 66 5.27 -6.06 -4.70
N SER A 67 6.34 -5.73 -5.39
CA SER A 67 6.69 -6.40 -6.63
C SER A 67 8.17 -6.24 -6.95
N PHE A 68 8.84 -7.35 -7.29
CA PHE A 68 10.22 -7.36 -7.74
C PHE A 68 10.30 -7.86 -9.18
N GLY A 69 10.93 -7.07 -10.05
CA GLY A 69 11.01 -7.32 -11.48
C GLY A 69 10.86 -6.01 -12.24
N ASP A 70 9.75 -5.83 -12.95
CA ASP A 70 9.44 -4.62 -13.71
C ASP A 70 8.21 -3.89 -13.15
N PRO A 71 8.18 -3.43 -11.89
CA PRO A 71 7.06 -2.64 -11.41
C PRO A 71 6.94 -1.34 -12.21
N GLN A 72 5.74 -1.02 -12.66
CA GLN A 72 5.45 0.22 -13.40
C GLN A 72 4.72 1.22 -12.51
N GLY A 73 4.61 2.47 -12.99
CA GLY A 73 3.96 3.55 -12.26
C GLY A 73 4.82 4.17 -11.16
N THR A 74 4.17 4.93 -10.29
CA THR A 74 4.83 5.71 -9.22
C THR A 74 4.29 5.31 -7.86
N CYS A 75 4.93 5.79 -6.79
CA CYS A 75 4.42 5.65 -5.43
C CYS A 75 2.91 5.92 -5.33
N ARG A 76 2.17 5.06 -4.62
CA ARG A 76 0.69 5.03 -4.51
C ARG A 76 -0.08 4.69 -5.79
N SER A 77 0.63 4.35 -6.86
CA SER A 77 0.06 3.95 -8.15
C SER A 77 0.95 2.92 -8.81
N PHE A 78 1.59 2.07 -8.00
CA PHE A 78 2.40 0.98 -8.51
C PHE A 78 1.51 -0.08 -9.11
N VAL A 79 1.96 -0.61 -10.24
CA VAL A 79 1.32 -1.73 -10.92
C VAL A 79 2.38 -2.75 -11.29
N LYS A 80 1.99 -4.02 -11.29
CA LYS A 80 2.85 -5.12 -11.74
C LYS A 80 3.09 -4.94 -13.25
N GLY A 81 4.34 -5.05 -13.68
CA GLY A 81 4.68 -5.07 -15.10
C GLY A 81 4.64 -6.48 -15.69
N SER A 82 5.34 -6.66 -16.80
CA SER A 82 5.36 -7.93 -17.55
C SER A 82 6.26 -9.00 -16.91
N CYS A 83 7.09 -8.63 -15.94
CA CYS A 83 8.02 -9.50 -15.24
C CYS A 83 7.91 -9.27 -13.73
N GLU A 84 7.64 -10.33 -12.97
CA GLU A 84 7.52 -10.27 -11.51
C GLU A 84 7.94 -11.60 -10.86
N SER A 85 8.54 -11.52 -9.67
CA SER A 85 8.89 -12.68 -8.86
C SER A 85 7.71 -13.14 -8.01
N THR A 86 7.44 -14.44 -8.05
CA THR A 86 6.35 -15.12 -7.34
C THR A 86 6.39 -14.92 -5.82
N ASN A 87 7.59 -14.78 -5.23
CA ASN A 87 7.75 -14.73 -3.78
C ASN A 87 7.92 -13.32 -3.21
N SER A 88 8.03 -12.30 -4.07
CA SER A 88 8.42 -10.95 -3.68
C SER A 88 7.51 -10.35 -2.60
N ILE A 89 6.19 -10.45 -2.74
CA ILE A 89 5.22 -9.95 -1.75
C ILE A 89 5.35 -10.67 -0.41
N SER A 90 5.40 -12.00 -0.41
CA SER A 90 5.39 -12.75 0.85
C SER A 90 6.67 -12.54 1.67
N THR A 91 7.82 -12.39 1.00
CA THR A 91 9.07 -12.03 1.70
C THR A 91 8.97 -10.64 2.32
N VAL A 92 8.45 -9.66 1.57
CA VAL A 92 8.26 -8.28 2.04
C VAL A 92 7.30 -8.24 3.23
N GLU A 93 6.17 -8.95 3.16
CA GLU A 93 5.20 -9.03 4.25
C GLU A 93 5.82 -9.59 5.53
N LYS A 94 6.54 -10.71 5.43
CA LYS A 94 7.20 -11.32 6.60
C LYS A 94 8.30 -10.45 7.21
N ALA A 95 8.98 -9.65 6.39
CA ALA A 95 10.06 -8.79 6.85
C ALA A 95 9.57 -7.48 7.47
N CYS A 96 8.45 -6.94 6.99
CA CYS A 96 8.00 -5.59 7.33
C CYS A 96 6.80 -5.55 8.28
N VAL A 97 5.82 -6.45 8.15
CA VAL A 97 4.59 -6.37 8.95
C VAL A 97 4.91 -6.57 10.43
N GLY A 98 4.40 -5.67 11.27
CA GLY A 98 4.64 -5.63 12.71
C GLY A 98 5.88 -4.84 13.14
N GLN A 99 6.72 -4.38 12.21
CA GLN A 99 7.94 -3.62 12.49
C GLN A 99 7.71 -2.11 12.32
N GLU A 100 8.43 -1.25 13.05
CA GLU A 100 8.39 0.22 12.85
C GLU A 100 9.11 0.65 11.56
N SER A 101 10.11 -0.14 11.16
CA SER A 101 10.87 0.02 9.92
C SER A 101 11.34 -1.34 9.40
N CYS A 102 11.59 -1.41 8.10
CA CYS A 102 12.16 -2.59 7.47
C CYS A 102 13.12 -2.21 6.34
N SER A 103 14.10 -3.08 6.12
CA SER A 103 15.10 -2.93 5.07
C SER A 103 15.13 -4.21 4.24
N ILE A 104 14.99 -4.08 2.92
CA ILE A 104 14.91 -5.21 2.00
C ILE A 104 15.91 -4.99 0.88
N GLU A 105 16.80 -5.95 0.67
CA GLU A 105 17.67 -5.93 -0.49
C GLU A 105 16.91 -6.36 -1.74
N ALA A 106 17.03 -5.56 -2.80
CA ALA A 106 16.47 -5.88 -4.11
C ALA A 106 17.37 -6.91 -4.82
N SER A 107 17.21 -8.17 -4.45
CA SER A 107 17.98 -9.28 -5.02
C SER A 107 17.12 -10.54 -5.18
N GLU A 108 17.48 -11.37 -6.16
CA GLU A 108 16.77 -12.64 -6.45
C GLU A 108 16.88 -13.67 -5.32
N GLU A 109 17.92 -13.57 -4.50
CA GLU A 109 18.10 -14.44 -3.31
C GLU A 109 17.04 -14.18 -2.24
N ILE A 110 16.65 -12.91 -2.03
CA ILE A 110 15.66 -12.52 -1.02
C ILE A 110 14.25 -12.60 -1.62
N LEU A 111 14.07 -12.06 -2.81
CA LEU A 111 12.75 -11.82 -3.40
C LEU A 111 12.29 -12.93 -4.33
N GLY A 112 13.16 -13.89 -4.63
CA GLY A 112 12.91 -15.01 -5.55
C GLY A 112 13.43 -14.74 -6.96
N THR A 113 13.75 -15.84 -7.65
CA THR A 113 14.34 -15.83 -9.00
C THR A 113 13.33 -15.46 -10.07
N LEU A 114 13.75 -14.60 -11.00
CA LEU A 114 12.99 -14.15 -12.16
C LEU A 114 13.43 -14.93 -13.41
N SER A 115 13.15 -16.23 -13.46
CA SER A 115 13.63 -17.13 -14.53
C SER A 115 13.06 -16.86 -15.93
N HIS A 116 12.01 -16.03 -16.05
CA HIS A 116 11.31 -15.76 -17.31
C HIS A 116 11.50 -14.32 -17.84
N CYS A 117 12.40 -13.55 -17.22
CA CYS A 117 12.61 -12.16 -17.59
C CYS A 117 13.81 -12.02 -18.51
N GLY A 118 13.68 -11.17 -19.54
CA GLY A 118 14.77 -10.90 -20.47
C GLY A 118 15.98 -10.29 -19.76
N SER A 119 17.19 -10.68 -20.15
CA SER A 119 18.45 -10.22 -19.56
C SER A 119 18.67 -8.70 -19.65
N ASP A 120 17.97 -8.03 -20.57
CA ASP A 120 18.01 -6.57 -20.77
C ASP A 120 17.06 -5.79 -19.84
N LEU A 121 16.30 -6.49 -19.00
CA LEU A 121 15.35 -5.85 -18.09
C LEU A 121 16.05 -5.24 -16.88
N THR A 122 15.80 -3.94 -16.64
CA THR A 122 16.26 -3.28 -15.41
C THR A 122 15.35 -3.65 -14.25
N LYS A 123 15.74 -4.69 -13.50
CA LYS A 123 14.98 -5.17 -12.35
C LYS A 123 14.95 -4.12 -11.23
N SER A 124 13.78 -3.96 -10.63
CA SER A 124 13.57 -3.08 -9.47
C SER A 124 12.55 -3.68 -8.50
N LEU A 125 12.72 -3.36 -7.23
CA LEU A 125 11.77 -3.64 -6.16
C LEU A 125 10.95 -2.38 -5.91
N ALA A 126 9.62 -2.49 -5.97
CA ALA A 126 8.69 -1.46 -5.54
C ALA A 126 7.79 -2.00 -4.44
N VAL A 127 7.69 -1.25 -3.34
CA VAL A 127 6.89 -1.62 -2.17
C VAL A 127 6.09 -0.42 -1.69
N GLU A 128 4.87 -0.67 -1.27
CA GLU A 128 4.00 0.26 -0.57
C GLU A 128 3.54 -0.38 0.74
N ILE A 129 3.81 0.28 1.84
CA ILE A 129 3.45 -0.11 3.19
C ILE A 129 2.35 0.79 3.72
N VAL A 130 1.53 0.20 4.59
CA VAL A 130 0.52 0.89 5.38
C VAL A 130 0.95 0.86 6.83
N CYS A 131 1.07 2.06 7.39
CA CYS A 131 1.10 2.36 8.80
C CYS A 131 -0.31 2.85 9.21
#